data_AF-A0A953WRQ3-F1
#
_entry.id   AF-A0A953WRQ3-F1
#
_cell.length_a   1.000
_cell.length_b   1.000
_cell.length_c   1.000
_cell.angle_alpha   90.00
_cell.angle_beta   90.00
_cell.angle_gamma   90.00
#
_symmetry.space_group_name_H-M   'P 1'
#
loop_
_entity.id
_entity.type
_entity.pdbx_description
1 polymer ?
#
loop_
_entity_poly.entity_id
_entity_poly.type
_entity_poly.pdbx_seq_one_letter_code
_entity_poly.pdbx_strand_id
1 'polypeptide(L)'
;MDIYHIWFDLKPGTDEQAFAKALPDFLDRMQADGRIEAWRMMRCKLGLRPDTIREFHIMIETRDLAQLDTAFRAAASREGEIDELHFTANAMVTNVKFGLFRDWPD
;
A
#
# COMPACT_ATOMS: atom_id res chain seq x y z
N MET A 1 -16.16 -2.85 6.65
CA MET A 1 -15.02 -2.01 6.21
C MET A 1 -14.50 -2.55 4.88
N ASP A 2 -14.13 -1.70 3.91
CA ASP A 2 -13.43 -2.14 2.71
C ASP A 2 -11.92 -2.23 3.00
N ILE A 3 -11.31 -3.35 2.64
CA ILE A 3 -9.89 -3.64 2.88
C ILE A 3 -9.22 -3.81 1.52
N TYR A 4 -8.36 -2.86 1.17
CA TYR A 4 -7.57 -2.89 -0.06
C TYR A 4 -6.21 -3.55 0.20
N HIS A 5 -5.91 -4.58 -0.58
CA HIS A 5 -4.70 -5.38 -0.48
C HIS A 5 -3.78 -5.12 -1.66
N ILE A 6 -2.49 -4.92 -1.37
CA ILE A 6 -1.43 -4.76 -2.37
C ILE A 6 -0.31 -5.74 -2.04
N TRP A 7 -0.08 -6.72 -2.91
CA TRP A 7 1.06 -7.64 -2.80
C TRP A 7 2.11 -7.28 -3.84
N PHE A 8 3.38 -7.24 -3.46
CA PHE A 8 4.48 -6.91 -4.39
C PHE A 8 5.81 -7.52 -3.95
N ASP A 9 6.73 -7.62 -4.89
CA ASP A 9 8.15 -7.90 -4.62
C ASP A 9 8.94 -6.59 -4.83
N LEU A 10 10.11 -6.42 -4.21
CA LEU A 10 11.00 -5.32 -4.53
C LEU A 10 11.81 -5.64 -5.80
N LYS A 11 12.12 -4.64 -6.61
CA LYS A 11 13.04 -4.81 -7.75
C LYS A 11 14.44 -5.19 -7.24
N PRO A 12 15.21 -5.99 -8.01
CA PRO A 12 16.60 -6.26 -7.68
C PRO A 12 17.40 -4.96 -7.55
N GLY A 13 18.18 -4.83 -6.47
CA GLY A 13 18.99 -3.65 -6.20
C GLY A 13 18.25 -2.49 -5.54
N THR A 14 16.96 -2.63 -5.22
CA THR A 14 16.24 -1.67 -4.37
C THR A 14 16.81 -1.68 -2.95
N ASP A 15 17.02 -0.49 -2.37
CA ASP A 15 17.31 -0.33 -0.95
C ASP A 15 16.03 -0.58 -0.13
N GLU A 16 15.97 -1.72 0.54
CA GLU A 16 14.82 -2.11 1.37
C GLU A 16 14.56 -1.12 2.52
N GLN A 17 15.60 -0.49 3.09
CA GLN A 17 15.45 0.44 4.20
C GLN A 17 14.88 1.77 3.72
N ALA A 18 15.32 2.24 2.56
CA ALA A 18 14.73 3.42 1.92
C ALA A 18 13.25 3.20 1.60
N PHE A 19 12.89 2.02 1.08
CA PHE A 19 11.50 1.64 0.83
C PHE A 19 10.68 1.59 2.13
N ALA A 20 11.23 0.97 3.18
CA ALA A 20 10.58 0.83 4.48
C ALA A 20 10.38 2.16 5.23
N LYS A 21 10.97 3.26 4.75
CA LYS A 21 10.74 4.61 5.27
C LYS A 21 9.74 5.40 4.41
N ALA A 22 9.93 5.39 3.08
CA ALA A 22 9.17 6.27 2.18
C ALA A 22 7.66 5.95 2.13
N LEU A 23 7.31 4.66 2.11
CA LEU A 23 5.92 4.24 2.00
C LEU A 23 5.11 4.45 3.30
N PRO A 24 5.63 4.13 4.50
CA PRO A 24 4.97 4.47 5.76
C PRO A 24 4.67 5.95 5.91
N ASP A 25 5.64 6.85 5.63
CA ASP A 25 5.44 8.29 5.76
C ASP A 25 4.24 8.78 4.91
N PHE A 26 4.08 8.23 3.70
CA PHE A 26 2.93 8.51 2.83
C PHE A 26 1.60 7.98 3.41
N LEU A 27 1.56 6.72 3.85
CA LEU A 27 0.33 6.11 4.37
C LEU A 27 -0.09 6.71 5.72
N ASP A 28 0.86 7.07 6.58
CA ASP A 28 0.61 7.78 7.83
C ASP A 28 0.01 9.16 7.57
N ARG A 29 0.49 9.89 6.56
CA ARG A 29 -0.13 11.15 6.13
C ARG A 29 -1.56 10.93 5.63
N MET A 30 -1.78 9.92 4.80
CA MET A 30 -3.12 9.59 4.29
C MET A 30 -4.11 9.28 5.42
N GLN A 31 -3.65 8.59 6.47
CA GLN A 31 -4.43 8.31 7.65
C GLN A 31 -4.69 9.58 8.48
N ALA A 32 -3.67 10.40 8.72
CA ALA A 32 -3.78 11.66 9.44
C ALA A 32 -4.75 12.66 8.76
N ASP A 33 -4.81 12.64 7.43
CA ASP A 33 -5.72 13.47 6.63
C ASP A 33 -7.14 12.87 6.53
N GLY A 34 -7.42 11.73 7.16
CA GLY A 34 -8.72 11.05 7.14
C GLY A 34 -9.08 10.41 5.79
N ARG A 35 -8.10 10.26 4.90
CA ARG A 35 -8.30 9.66 3.56
C ARG A 35 -8.34 8.14 3.60
N ILE A 36 -7.79 7.52 4.65
CA ILE A 36 -7.91 6.09 4.97
C ILE A 36 -8.14 5.94 6.47
N GLU A 37 -8.69 4.82 6.92
CA GLU A 37 -8.97 4.56 8.34
C GLU A 37 -7.75 3.95 9.05
N ALA A 38 -7.08 2.98 8.41
CA ALA A 38 -5.90 2.32 8.94
C ALA A 38 -5.05 1.70 7.82
N TRP A 39 -3.79 1.36 8.13
CA TRP A 39 -2.94 0.61 7.21
C TRP A 39 -1.93 -0.27 7.95
N ARG A 40 -1.42 -1.29 7.26
CA ARG A 40 -0.33 -2.18 7.72
C ARG A 40 0.58 -2.56 6.56
N MET A 41 1.88 -2.63 6.80
CA MET A 41 2.86 -3.24 5.90
C MET A 41 3.44 -4.50 6.54
N MET A 42 3.51 -5.58 5.77
CA MET A 42 3.97 -6.89 6.20
C MET A 42 4.96 -7.47 5.20
N ARG A 43 5.87 -8.31 5.70
CA ARG A 43 6.78 -9.13 4.90
C ARG A 43 6.56 -10.60 5.26
N CYS A 44 6.57 -11.47 4.27
CA CYS A 44 6.49 -12.91 4.48
C CYS A 44 7.64 -13.38 5.39
N LYS A 45 7.30 -14.09 6.46
CA LYS A 45 8.26 -14.58 7.45
C LYS A 45 8.83 -15.92 7.00
N LEU A 46 10.16 -16.05 7.02
CA LEU A 46 10.89 -17.28 6.67
C LEU A 46 10.58 -17.81 5.25
N GLY A 47 10.08 -16.97 4.35
CA GLY A 47 9.65 -17.41 3.02
C GLY A 47 8.44 -18.34 3.03
N LEU A 48 7.68 -18.40 4.13
CA LEU A 48 6.48 -19.24 4.26
C LEU A 48 5.28 -18.64 3.53
N ARG A 49 5.35 -18.61 2.20
CA ARG A 49 4.27 -18.19 1.29
C ARG A 49 4.15 -19.15 0.12
N PRO A 50 2.95 -19.32 -0.46
CA PRO A 50 2.81 -19.94 -1.79
C PRO A 50 3.52 -19.09 -2.85
N ASP A 51 4.02 -19.72 -3.92
CA ASP A 51 4.72 -19.05 -5.04
C ASP A 51 3.88 -17.96 -5.73
N THR A 52 2.56 -18.04 -5.60
CA THR A 52 1.60 -17.10 -6.18
C THR A 52 1.49 -15.80 -5.38
N ILE A 53 1.83 -15.81 -4.08
CA ILE A 53 1.78 -14.66 -3.18
C ILE A 53 3.12 -13.94 -3.21
N ARG A 54 3.13 -12.61 -3.07
CA ARG A 54 4.36 -11.79 -3.09
C ARG A 54 5.04 -11.69 -1.73
N GLU A 55 6.28 -11.22 -1.69
CA GLU A 55 7.05 -11.14 -0.45
C GLU A 55 6.50 -10.09 0.52
N PHE A 56 6.07 -8.96 -0.03
CA PHE A 56 5.53 -7.84 0.73
C PHE A 56 4.03 -7.71 0.51
N HIS A 57 3.34 -7.22 1.54
CA HIS A 57 1.89 -7.04 1.55
C HIS A 57 1.52 -5.76 2.32
N ILE A 58 0.74 -4.90 1.68
CA ILE A 58 0.08 -3.76 2.33
C ILE A 58 -1.41 -4.06 2.45
N MET A 59 -1.98 -3.75 3.60
CA MET A 59 -3.42 -3.65 3.83
C MET A 59 -3.77 -2.20 4.13
N ILE A 60 -4.82 -1.70 3.50
CA ILE A 60 -5.39 -0.36 3.72
C ILE A 60 -6.87 -0.53 4.01
N GLU A 61 -7.36 0.07 5.08
CA GLU A 61 -8.76 0.02 5.49
C GLU A 61 -9.44 1.36 5.15
N THR A 62 -10.61 1.27 4.53
CA THR A 62 -11.47 2.42 4.18
C THR A 62 -12.91 2.11 4.55
N ARG A 63 -13.63 3.08 5.13
CA ARG A 63 -15.01 2.89 5.60
C ARG A 63 -15.98 2.48 4.49
N ASP A 64 -15.72 2.93 3.26
CA ASP A 64 -16.51 2.65 2.06
C ASP A 64 -15.69 2.87 0.77
N LEU A 65 -16.28 2.44 -0.35
CA LEU A 65 -15.71 2.63 -1.69
C LEU A 65 -15.52 4.10 -2.09
N ALA A 66 -16.25 5.04 -1.49
CA ALA A 66 -16.12 6.46 -1.80
C ALA A 66 -14.86 7.06 -1.16
N GLN A 67 -14.53 6.64 0.07
CA GLN A 67 -13.25 6.97 0.69
C GLN A 67 -12.10 6.32 -0.09
N LEU A 68 -12.25 5.08 -0.55
CA LEU A 68 -11.23 4.44 -1.39
C LEU A 68 -10.98 5.20 -2.70
N ASP A 69 -12.04 5.63 -3.41
CA ASP A 69 -11.89 6.48 -4.61
C ASP A 69 -11.18 7.80 -4.28
N THR A 70 -11.54 8.43 -3.16
CA THR A 70 -10.89 9.66 -2.69
C THR A 70 -9.40 9.44 -2.40
N ALA A 71 -9.05 8.32 -1.79
CA ALA A 71 -7.67 7.95 -1.50
C ALA A 71 -6.86 7.71 -2.79
N PHE A 72 -7.45 7.06 -3.80
CA PHE A 72 -6.80 6.87 -5.10
C PHE A 72 -6.60 8.19 -5.85
N ARG A 73 -7.59 9.09 -5.83
CA ARG A 73 -7.42 10.43 -6.42
C ARG A 73 -6.31 11.21 -5.74
N ALA A 74 -6.18 11.08 -4.42
CA ALA A 74 -5.09 11.68 -3.65
C ALA A 74 -3.72 11.17 -4.12
N ALA A 75 -3.58 9.84 -4.19
CA ALA A 75 -2.35 9.17 -4.61
C ALA A 75 -1.99 9.44 -6.08
N ALA A 76 -3.00 9.71 -6.92
CA ALA A 76 -2.82 10.04 -8.33
C ALA A 76 -2.64 11.55 -8.60
N SER A 77 -2.94 12.42 -7.63
CA SER A 77 -2.80 13.87 -7.81
C SER A 77 -1.32 14.26 -7.80
N ARG A 78 -0.92 15.05 -8.81
CA ARG A 78 0.47 15.52 -9.01
C ARG A 78 0.75 16.85 -8.30
N GLU A 79 -0.01 17.18 -7.26
CA GLU A 79 0.10 18.46 -6.55
C GLU A 79 0.74 18.24 -5.17
N GLY A 80 2.05 18.53 -5.07
CA GLY A 80 2.79 18.65 -3.80
C GLY A 80 3.74 17.49 -3.44
N GLU A 81 4.29 17.57 -2.22
CA GLU A 81 5.29 16.65 -1.62
C GLU A 81 4.84 15.16 -1.59
N ILE A 82 3.52 14.93 -1.72
CA ILE A 82 2.86 13.62 -1.77
C ILE A 82 3.25 12.82 -3.03
N ASP A 83 3.63 13.50 -4.12
CA ASP A 83 3.99 12.88 -5.41
C ASP A 83 5.33 12.11 -5.34
N GLU A 84 6.34 12.68 -4.66
CA GLU A 84 7.68 12.07 -4.61
C GLU A 84 7.66 10.71 -3.92
N LEU A 85 6.92 10.56 -2.82
CA LEU A 85 6.90 9.33 -2.03
C LEU A 85 6.14 8.19 -2.72
N HIS A 86 4.95 8.48 -3.28
CA HIS A 86 4.16 7.46 -3.99
C HIS A 86 4.83 7.05 -5.32
N PHE A 87 5.40 7.99 -6.07
CA PHE A 87 6.11 7.68 -7.30
C PHE A 87 7.40 6.87 -7.03
N THR A 88 8.15 7.26 -6.00
CA THR A 88 9.38 6.56 -5.61
C THR A 88 9.09 5.13 -5.15
N ALA A 89 8.05 4.92 -4.33
CA ALA A 89 7.63 3.58 -3.92
C ALA A 89 7.21 2.70 -5.11
N ASN A 90 6.40 3.23 -6.04
CA ASN A 90 6.00 2.47 -7.23
C ASN A 90 7.19 2.14 -8.15
N ALA A 91 8.18 3.03 -8.25
CA ALA A 91 9.38 2.77 -9.04
C ALA A 91 10.24 1.63 -8.46
N MET A 92 10.13 1.36 -7.16
CA MET A 92 10.92 0.36 -6.43
C MET A 92 10.34 -1.08 -6.46
N VAL A 93 9.09 -1.26 -6.89
CA VAL A 93 8.36 -2.54 -6.77
C VAL A 93 8.13 -3.26 -8.11
N THR A 94 7.88 -4.57 -8.05
CA THR A 94 7.55 -5.43 -9.19
C THR A 94 6.52 -6.50 -8.80
N ASN A 95 6.01 -7.24 -9.80
CA ASN A 95 5.04 -8.34 -9.62
C ASN A 95 3.78 -7.97 -8.82
N VAL A 96 3.35 -6.72 -8.92
CA VAL A 96 2.27 -6.17 -8.10
C VAL A 96 0.94 -6.89 -8.37
N LYS A 97 0.21 -7.21 -7.31
CA LYS A 97 -1.14 -7.78 -7.32
C LYS A 97 -2.03 -6.99 -6.38
N PHE A 98 -3.29 -6.86 -6.76
CA PHE A 98 -4.29 -6.11 -5.99
C PHE A 98 -5.47 -7.01 -5.63
N GLY A 99 -6.14 -6.67 -4.54
CA GLY A 99 -7.40 -7.27 -4.14
C GLY A 99 -8.22 -6.32 -3.27
N LEU A 100 -9.53 -6.45 -3.33
CA LEU A 100 -10.45 -5.70 -2.50
C LEU A 100 -11.34 -6.69 -1.76
N PHE A 101 -11.32 -6.59 -0.43
CA PHE A 101 -11.98 -7.51 0.48
C PHE A 101 -12.84 -6.72 1.45
N ARG A 102 -13.75 -7.41 2.12
CA ARG A 102 -14.48 -6.93 3.29
C ARG A 102 -14.58 -8.08 4.28
N ASP A 103 -14.82 -7.77 5.54
CA ASP A 103 -15.11 -8.81 6.52
C ASP A 103 -16.39 -9.56 6.13
N TRP A 104 -16.51 -10.82 6.55
CA TRP A 104 -17.73 -11.60 6.40
C TRP A 104 -18.40 -11.73 7.76
N PRO A 105 -19.74 -11.55 7.88
CA PRO A 105 -20.73 -11.33 6.81
C PRO A 105 -20.93 -9.85 6.41
N ASP A 106 -20.10 -8.97 6.96
CA ASP A 106 -20.23 -7.50 7.04
C ASP A 106 -20.43 -6.78 5.70
#